data_AF-A0A1Y1QBW2-F1
#
_entry.id   AF-A0A1Y1QBW2-F1
#
_cell.length_a   1.000
_cell.length_b   1.000
_cell.length_c   1.000
_cell.angle_alpha   90.00
_cell.angle_beta   90.00
_cell.angle_gamma   90.00
#
_symmetry.space_group_name_H-M   'P 1'
#
loop_
_entity.id
_entity.type
_entity.pdbx_description
1 polymer ?
#
loop_
_entity_poly.entity_id
_entity_poly.type
_entity_poly.pdbx_seq_one_letter_code
_entity_poly.pdbx_strand_id
1 'polypeptide(L)'
;MTKKSTGLAAFTKQGRQTETTEDTSTSAPEQAEAKERQRGKGDVVALTLRLSRDDWQRVHQLALSEGISIQKLAVEGLSKMFEEKGLKGLSQ
;
A
#
# COMPACT_ATOMS: atom_id res chain seq x y z
N MET A 1 27.79 46.56 -3.17
CA MET A 1 28.08 45.10 -3.21
C MET A 1 27.05 44.38 -2.36
N THR A 2 26.07 43.74 -2.99
CA THR A 2 24.91 43.08 -2.36
C THR A 2 25.24 41.64 -1.95
N LYS A 3 25.11 41.32 -0.67
CA LYS A 3 25.36 39.99 -0.09
C LYS A 3 24.17 39.07 -0.40
N LYS A 4 24.40 38.00 -1.17
CA LYS A 4 23.39 37.00 -1.54
C LYS A 4 23.34 35.94 -0.45
N SER A 5 22.17 35.75 0.15
CA SER A 5 21.93 34.72 1.18
C SER A 5 21.77 33.37 0.50
N THR A 6 22.87 32.60 0.40
CA THR A 6 22.85 31.24 -0.13
C THR A 6 22.89 30.25 1.03
N GLY A 7 21.73 29.73 1.41
CA GLY A 7 21.60 28.66 2.39
C GLY A 7 20.38 27.80 2.08
N LEU A 8 20.42 26.51 2.42
CA LEU A 8 19.33 25.54 2.16
C LEU A 8 17.93 26.03 2.62
N ALA A 9 17.87 26.93 3.61
CA ALA A 9 16.65 27.55 4.10
C ALA A 9 15.98 28.54 3.13
N ALA A 10 16.66 28.97 2.06
CA ALA A 10 16.06 29.80 1.01
C ALA A 10 15.04 29.04 0.15
N PHE A 11 15.11 27.70 0.13
CA PHE A 11 14.28 26.85 -0.72
C PHE A 11 12.96 26.39 -0.07
N THR A 12 12.73 26.66 1.22
CA THR A 12 11.53 26.18 1.93
C THR A 12 10.43 27.22 2.10
N LYS A 13 10.55 28.38 1.45
CA LYS A 13 9.51 29.43 1.40
C LYS A 13 8.99 29.67 -0.02
N GLN A 14 8.43 28.65 -0.66
CA GLN A 14 7.42 28.89 -1.69
C GLN A 14 6.59 27.63 -1.95
N GLY A 15 5.30 27.72 -1.63
CA GLY A 15 4.36 26.62 -1.84
C GLY A 15 3.05 26.70 -1.05
N ARG A 16 2.61 27.90 -0.65
CA ARG A 16 1.22 28.14 -0.27
C ARG A 16 0.78 29.47 -0.87
N GLN A 17 0.41 29.42 -2.13
CA GLN A 17 -0.39 30.43 -2.83
C GLN A 17 -0.82 29.81 -4.17
N THR A 18 -2.04 29.29 -4.21
CA THR A 18 -2.77 29.03 -5.45
C THR A 18 -3.96 29.97 -5.43
N GLU A 19 -3.78 31.16 -6.01
CA GLU A 19 -4.88 31.99 -6.50
C GLU A 19 -4.64 32.22 -7.99
N THR A 20 -5.58 31.67 -8.77
CA THR A 20 -6.10 32.13 -10.06
C THR A 20 -5.17 32.13 -11.28
N THR A 21 -5.38 31.14 -12.16
CA THR A 21 -5.49 31.38 -13.61
C THR A 21 -6.39 30.30 -14.21
N GLU A 22 -7.61 30.69 -14.58
CA GLU A 22 -8.41 29.94 -15.55
C GLU A 22 -7.69 30.04 -16.89
N ASP A 23 -7.22 28.91 -17.42
CA ASP A 23 -7.00 28.80 -18.86
C ASP A 23 -7.28 27.37 -19.33
N THR A 24 -8.01 27.31 -20.43
CA THR A 24 -8.56 26.12 -21.04
C THR A 24 -7.48 25.45 -21.88
N SER A 25 -7.15 24.19 -21.60
CA SER A 25 -6.99 23.10 -22.60
C SER A 25 -6.12 21.94 -22.08
N THR A 26 -6.70 20.73 -22.18
CA THR A 26 -6.03 19.47 -22.52
C THR A 26 -4.86 19.02 -21.65
N SER A 27 -5.13 18.14 -20.69
CA SER A 27 -4.55 16.77 -20.67
C SER A 27 -5.29 15.92 -19.63
N ALA A 28 -5.59 14.67 -19.99
CA ALA A 28 -6.33 13.70 -19.19
C ALA A 28 -5.80 13.58 -17.74
N PRO A 29 -6.67 13.52 -16.72
CA PRO A 29 -6.22 13.02 -15.44
C PRO A 29 -6.16 11.51 -15.56
N GLU A 30 -4.94 10.99 -15.63
CA GLU A 30 -4.60 9.66 -15.15
C GLU A 30 -5.17 9.54 -13.74
N GLN A 31 -6.37 8.96 -13.64
CA GLN A 31 -6.95 8.54 -12.38
C GLN A 31 -6.15 7.33 -11.90
N ALA A 32 -4.94 7.59 -11.41
CA ALA A 32 -4.40 6.78 -10.35
C ALA A 32 -5.40 6.96 -9.20
N GLU A 33 -6.42 6.09 -9.16
CA GLU A 33 -7.22 5.86 -7.98
C GLU A 33 -6.23 5.60 -6.86
N ALA A 34 -5.91 6.64 -6.11
CA ALA A 34 -5.22 6.53 -4.85
C ALA A 34 -6.18 5.70 -4.01
N LYS A 35 -5.96 4.38 -4.01
CA LYS A 35 -6.73 3.43 -3.21
C LYS A 35 -6.60 3.92 -1.79
N GLU A 36 -7.61 4.65 -1.36
CA GLU A 36 -7.62 5.36 -0.11
C GLU A 36 -7.35 4.29 0.94
N ARG A 37 -6.21 4.39 1.64
CA ARG A 37 -5.83 3.39 2.64
C ARG A 37 -6.83 3.52 3.77
N GLN A 38 -7.91 2.77 3.66
CA GLN A 38 -8.97 2.74 4.62
C GLN A 38 -8.41 2.11 5.89
N ARG A 39 -8.31 2.90 6.95
CA ARG A 39 -7.99 2.40 8.29
C ARG A 39 -9.08 1.39 8.66
N GLY A 40 -8.66 0.20 9.10
CA GLY A 40 -9.50 -0.99 9.28
C GLY A 40 -10.90 -0.67 9.81
N LYS A 41 -11.89 -0.72 8.91
CA LYS A 41 -13.30 -0.51 9.19
C LYS A 41 -13.98 -1.87 8.99
N GLY A 42 -13.93 -2.70 10.03
CA GLY A 42 -14.47 -4.07 10.01
C GLY A 42 -13.99 -4.89 11.22
N ASP A 43 -14.65 -6.02 11.47
CA ASP A 43 -14.25 -7.02 12.48
C ASP A 43 -13.07 -7.85 11.97
N VAL A 44 -11.95 -7.17 11.70
CA VAL A 44 -10.74 -7.74 11.09
C VAL A 44 -9.56 -7.55 12.03
N VAL A 45 -8.89 -8.65 12.36
CA VAL A 45 -7.71 -8.66 13.23
C VAL A 45 -6.44 -8.68 12.40
N ALA A 46 -5.53 -7.73 12.66
CA ALA A 46 -4.21 -7.72 12.06
C ALA A 46 -3.31 -8.79 12.70
N LEU A 47 -2.65 -9.60 11.87
CA LEU A 47 -1.77 -10.68 12.31
C LEU A 47 -0.34 -10.43 11.82
N THR A 48 0.63 -10.53 12.75
CA THR A 48 2.06 -10.39 12.44
C THR A 48 2.74 -11.76 12.50
N LEU A 49 3.37 -12.17 11.40
CA LEU A 49 4.10 -13.43 11.29
C LEU A 49 5.61 -13.16 11.35
N ARG A 50 6.34 -13.98 12.11
CA ARG A 50 7.80 -13.99 12.10
C ARG A 50 8.25 -15.20 11.29
N LEU A 51 8.90 -14.94 10.17
CA LEU A 51 9.47 -15.95 9.30
C LEU A 51 10.99 -15.76 9.22
N SER A 52 11.71 -16.83 8.93
CA SER A 52 13.10 -16.68 8.47
C SER A 52 13.12 -15.89 7.16
N ARG A 53 14.29 -15.32 6.81
CA ARG A 53 14.43 -14.59 5.55
C ARG A 53 14.12 -15.47 4.34
N ASP A 54 14.58 -16.72 4.37
CA ASP A 54 14.40 -17.67 3.28
C ASP A 54 12.94 -18.09 3.12
N ASP A 55 12.25 -18.37 4.24
CA ASP A 55 10.83 -18.74 4.21
C ASP A 55 9.96 -17.58 3.74
N TRP A 56 10.28 -16.35 4.16
CA TRP A 56 9.59 -15.16 3.67
C TRP A 56 9.74 -15.02 2.14
N GLN A 57 10.94 -15.25 1.59
CA GLN A 57 11.15 -15.20 0.14
C GLN A 57 10.35 -16.27 -0.59
N ARG A 58 10.29 -17.49 -0.05
CA ARG A 58 9.49 -18.58 -0.64
C ARG A 58 8.00 -18.25 -0.68
N VAL A 59 7.45 -17.77 0.43
CA VAL A 59 6.05 -17.34 0.52
C VAL A 59 5.77 -16.18 -0.44
N HIS A 60 6.68 -15.22 -0.51
CA HIS A 60 6.53 -14.08 -1.39
C HIS A 60 6.56 -14.49 -2.87
N GLN A 61 7.48 -15.35 -3.27
CA GLN A 61 7.56 -15.85 -4.65
C GLN A 61 6.34 -16.69 -5.04
N LEU A 62 5.84 -17.53 -4.12
CA LEU A 62 4.61 -18.28 -4.35
C LEU A 62 3.42 -17.32 -4.60
N ALA A 63 3.25 -16.32 -3.73
CA ALA A 63 2.19 -15.32 -3.88
C ALA A 63 2.31 -14.54 -5.21
N LEU A 64 3.54 -14.18 -5.63
CA LEU A 64 3.78 -13.53 -6.92
C LEU A 64 3.43 -14.44 -8.10
N SER A 65 3.82 -15.72 -8.05
CA SER A 65 3.53 -16.68 -9.13
C SER A 65 2.04 -16.95 -9.32
N GLU A 66 1.27 -16.93 -8.22
CA GLU A 66 -0.19 -17.09 -8.24
C GLU A 66 -0.95 -15.77 -8.49
N GLY A 67 -0.25 -14.63 -8.47
CA GLY A 67 -0.87 -13.32 -8.65
C GLY A 67 -1.79 -12.89 -7.50
N ILE A 68 -1.60 -13.44 -6.30
CA ILE A 68 -2.41 -13.14 -5.12
C ILE A 68 -1.60 -12.45 -4.01
N SER A 69 -2.29 -11.83 -3.05
CA SER A 69 -1.63 -11.26 -1.88
C SER A 69 -1.19 -12.35 -0.90
N ILE A 70 -0.11 -12.09 -0.14
CA ILE A 70 0.34 -12.99 0.94
C ILE A 70 -0.79 -13.23 1.97
N GLN A 71 -1.64 -12.24 2.21
CA GLN A 71 -2.79 -12.40 3.11
C GLN A 71 -3.81 -13.42 2.55
N LYS A 72 -4.13 -13.34 1.25
CA LYS A 72 -5.05 -14.29 0.61
C LYS A 72 -4.47 -15.70 0.63
N LEU A 73 -3.18 -15.84 0.28
CA LEU A 73 -2.46 -17.11 0.37
C LEU A 73 -2.51 -17.69 1.79
N ALA A 74 -2.28 -16.86 2.82
CA ALA A 74 -2.34 -17.30 4.21
C ALA A 74 -3.74 -17.76 4.62
N VAL A 75 -4.79 -17.03 4.24
CA VAL A 75 -6.17 -17.44 4.57
C VAL A 75 -6.58 -18.71 3.83
N GLU A 76 -6.23 -18.87 2.56
CA GLU A 76 -6.51 -20.09 1.81
C GLU A 76 -5.76 -21.31 2.38
N GLY A 77 -4.47 -21.13 2.73
CA GLY A 77 -3.69 -22.17 3.39
C GLY A 77 -4.29 -22.59 4.73
N LEU A 78 -4.67 -21.62 5.57
CA LEU A 78 -5.33 -21.90 6.84
C LEU A 78 -6.73 -22.52 6.66
N SER A 79 -7.51 -22.08 5.66
CA SER A 79 -8.82 -22.66 5.35
C SER A 79 -8.72 -24.14 4.99
N LYS A 80 -7.74 -24.49 4.13
CA LYS A 80 -7.47 -25.88 3.78
C LYS A 80 -7.10 -26.71 5.02
N MET A 81 -6.26 -26.18 5.90
CA MET A 81 -5.92 -26.86 7.16
C MET A 81 -7.13 -27.06 8.09
N PHE A 82 -8.11 -26.14 8.08
CA PHE A 82 -9.36 -26.30 8.82
C PHE A 82 -10.20 -27.43 8.22
N GLU A 83 -10.37 -27.42 6.90
CA GLU A 83 -11.13 -28.44 6.17
C GLU A 83 -10.54 -29.84 6.33
N GLU A 84 -9.20 -29.97 6.27
CA GLU A 84 -8.47 -31.21 6.55
C GLU A 84 -8.73 -31.78 7.95
N LYS A 85 -9.08 -30.90 8.90
CA LYS A 85 -9.44 -31.28 10.28
C LYS A 85 -10.94 -31.49 10.48
N GLY A 86 -11.73 -31.41 9.41
CA GLY A 86 -13.19 -31.48 9.47
C GLY A 86 -13.85 -30.23 10.04
N LEU A 87 -13.11 -29.12 10.12
CA LEU A 87 -13.64 -27.82 10.53
C LEU A 87 -14.13 -27.05 9.29
N LYS A 88 -14.96 -26.04 9.53
CA LYS A 88 -15.39 -25.13 8.46
C LYS A 88 -14.22 -24.25 8.02
N GLY A 89 -14.04 -24.12 6.70
CA GLY A 89 -13.05 -23.23 6.10
C GLY A 89 -13.22 -21.77 6.53
N LEU A 90 -12.14 -21.00 6.42
CA LEU A 90 -12.10 -19.59 6.81
C LEU A 90 -12.71 -18.72 5.70
N SER A 91 -13.60 -17.80 6.05
CA SER A 91 -14.13 -16.79 5.14
C SER A 91 -13.44 -15.44 5.36
N GLN A 92 -13.06 -14.77 4.26
CA GLN A 92 -12.70 -13.34 4.26
C GLN A 92 -13.91 -12.48 3.93
#